data_AF-A0A1D7QXY6-F1
#
_entry.id   AF-A0A1D7QXY6-F1
#
_cell.length_a   1.000
_cell.length_b   1.000
_cell.length_c   1.000
_cell.angle_alpha   90.00
_cell.angle_beta   90.00
_cell.angle_gamma   90.00
#
_symmetry.space_group_name_H-M   'P 1'
#
loop_
_entity.id
_entity.type
_entity.pdbx_description
1 polymer ?
#
loop_
_entity_poly.entity_id
_entity_poly.type
_entity_poly.pdbx_seq_one_letter_code
_entity_poly.pdbx_strand_id
1 'polypeptide(L)'
;MGLAKAVAFLGLLAMTAVIGYGFAVGDFTRDGGEILANPWGIVSLVDLYVGFILFSVWIGFREANKWIAAVWIVLMMTLGFFTASLYVLLKLYQSDGDWLTFFLGGKKETLLEKRG
;
A
#
# COMPACT_ATOMS: atom_id res chain seq x y z
N MET A 1 -17.85 7.36 -0.78
CA MET A 1 -16.39 7.10 -0.71
C MET A 1 -15.52 8.34 -0.46
N GLY A 2 -16.07 9.55 -0.27
CA GLY A 2 -15.26 10.77 -0.12
C GLY A 2 -14.26 10.75 1.04
N LEU A 3 -14.68 10.28 2.21
CA LEU A 3 -13.80 10.14 3.39
C LEU A 3 -12.61 9.21 3.11
N ALA A 4 -12.84 8.06 2.48
CA ALA A 4 -11.76 7.12 2.14
C ALA A 4 -10.74 7.73 1.17
N LYS A 5 -11.21 8.52 0.18
CA LYS A 5 -10.33 9.27 -0.73
C LYS A 5 -9.51 10.30 0.04
N ALA A 6 -10.13 11.04 0.95
CA ALA A 6 -9.45 12.02 1.78
C ALA A 6 -8.37 11.39 2.67
N VAL A 7 -8.68 10.26 3.33
CA VAL A 7 -7.72 9.52 4.15
C VAL A 7 -6.55 9.02 3.32
N ALA A 8 -6.80 8.40 2.16
CA ALA A 8 -5.73 7.92 1.28
C ALA A 8 -4.86 9.07 0.74
N PHE A 9 -5.47 10.22 0.42
CA PHE A 9 -4.74 11.40 -0.01
C PHE A 9 -3.89 12.00 1.10
N LEU A 10 -4.43 12.12 2.32
CA LEU A 10 -3.67 12.59 3.48
C LEU A 10 -2.50 11.64 3.81
N GLY A 11 -2.73 10.33 3.72
CA GLY A 11 -1.67 9.33 3.87
C GLY A 11 -0.56 9.51 2.84
N LEU A 12 -0.91 9.75 1.57
CA LEU A 12 0.06 10.03 0.50
C LEU A 12 0.87 11.30 0.77
N LEU A 13 0.22 12.38 1.18
CA LEU A 13 0.89 13.64 1.53
C LEU A 13 1.82 13.47 2.73
N ALA A 14 1.35 12.82 3.80
CA ALA A 14 2.13 12.57 4.99
C ALA A 14 3.38 11.75 4.67
N MET A 15 3.24 10.65 3.92
CA MET A 15 4.36 9.80 3.49
C MET A 15 5.35 10.58 2.63
N THR A 16 4.87 11.41 1.71
CA THR A 16 5.74 12.27 0.88
C THR A 16 6.57 13.21 1.75
N ALA A 17 5.93 13.87 2.72
CA ALA A 17 6.60 14.81 3.62
C ALA A 17 7.66 14.13 4.50
N VAL A 18 7.33 13.00 5.13
CA VAL A 18 8.28 12.31 6.03
C VAL A 18 9.41 11.62 5.29
N ILE A 19 9.17 11.08 4.09
CA ILE A 19 10.24 10.54 3.23
C ILE A 19 11.18 11.68 2.83
N GLY A 20 10.63 12.81 2.38
CA GLY A 20 11.43 14.00 2.05
C GLY A 20 12.27 14.51 3.22
N TYR A 21 11.67 14.56 4.42
CA TYR A 21 12.38 14.89 5.66
C TYR A 21 13.52 13.90 5.96
N GLY A 22 13.25 12.60 5.86
CA GLY A 22 14.24 11.54 6.08
C GLY A 22 15.44 11.66 5.14
N PHE A 23 15.22 11.93 3.85
CA PHE A 23 16.31 12.15 2.88
C PHE A 23 17.04 13.49 3.07
N ALA A 24 16.37 14.51 3.62
CA ALA A 24 16.97 15.83 3.81
C ALA A 24 17.86 15.91 5.06
N VAL A 25 17.52 15.16 6.12
CA VAL A 25 18.15 15.29 7.45
C VAL A 25 18.82 14.02 7.93
N GLY A 26 18.31 12.85 7.54
CA GLY A 26 18.75 11.55 8.06
C GLY A 26 19.91 10.92 7.30
N ASP A 27 20.56 9.96 7.95
CA ASP A 27 21.52 9.05 7.32
C ASP A 27 20.90 7.65 7.31
N PHE A 28 20.41 7.24 6.14
CA PHE A 28 19.69 5.98 5.98
C PHE A 28 20.47 4.76 6.51
N THR A 29 21.80 4.75 6.35
CA THR A 29 22.61 3.59 6.73
C THR A 29 22.82 3.56 8.24
N ARG A 30 23.17 4.70 8.82
CA ARG A 30 23.40 4.83 10.26
C ARG A 30 22.10 4.63 11.04
N ASP A 31 21.05 5.37 10.68
CA ASP A 31 19.77 5.35 11.36
C ASP A 31 19.08 3.98 11.21
N GLY A 32 19.22 3.35 10.03
CA GLY A 32 18.77 1.97 9.81
C GLY A 32 19.50 0.95 10.68
N GLY A 33 20.80 1.13 10.89
CA GLY A 33 21.60 0.29 11.80
C GLY A 33 21.14 0.41 13.25
N GLU A 34 20.82 1.62 13.71
CA GLU A 34 20.28 1.86 15.06
C GLU A 34 18.91 1.18 15.28
N ILE A 35 18.04 1.19 14.27
CA ILE A 35 16.75 0.47 14.31
C ILE A 35 16.97 -1.04 14.42
N LEU A 36 17.90 -1.60 13.63
CA LEU A 36 18.19 -3.04 13.64
C LEU A 36 18.87 -3.51 14.93
N ALA A 37 19.61 -2.64 15.62
CA ALA A 37 20.20 -2.94 16.92
C ALA A 37 19.16 -2.89 18.06
N ASN A 38 18.02 -2.22 17.85
CA ASN A 38 16.96 -2.10 18.83
C ASN A 38 15.93 -3.25 18.69
N PRO A 39 15.64 -4.04 19.76
CA PRO A 39 14.66 -5.12 19.69
C PRO A 39 13.26 -4.68 19.24
N TRP A 40 12.78 -3.52 19.71
CA TRP A 40 11.52 -2.96 19.25
C TRP A 40 11.59 -2.42 17.83
N GLY A 41 12.75 -1.94 17.39
CA GLY A 41 13.00 -1.57 15.99
C GLY A 41 12.85 -2.77 15.05
N ILE A 42 13.39 -3.92 15.43
CA ILE A 42 13.18 -5.19 14.71
C ILE A 42 11.69 -5.56 14.68
N VAL A 43 11.00 -5.50 15.82
CA VAL A 43 9.56 -5.80 15.90
C VAL A 43 8.76 -4.89 14.96
N SER A 44 9.03 -3.59 14.95
CA SER A 44 8.37 -2.63 14.05
C SER A 44 8.66 -2.91 12.58
N LEU A 45 9.90 -3.31 12.22
CA LEU A 45 10.22 -3.70 10.85
C LEU A 45 9.47 -4.96 10.44
N VAL A 46 9.44 -5.99 11.28
CA VAL A 46 8.70 -7.22 11.01
C VAL A 46 7.20 -6.92 10.86
N ASP A 47 6.61 -6.16 11.78
CA ASP A 47 5.21 -5.74 11.73
C ASP A 47 4.88 -5.00 10.42
N LEU A 48 5.72 -4.04 10.04
CA LEU A 48 5.59 -3.28 8.81
C LEU A 48 5.61 -4.18 7.56
N TYR A 49 6.62 -5.06 7.44
CA TYR A 49 6.77 -5.92 6.27
C TYR A 49 5.73 -7.04 6.19
N VAL A 50 5.26 -7.56 7.34
CA VAL A 50 4.10 -8.47 7.36
C VAL A 50 2.88 -7.74 6.79
N GLY A 51 2.64 -6.50 7.21
CA GLY A 51 1.61 -5.64 6.62
C GLY A 51 1.77 -5.45 5.11
N PHE A 52 2.99 -5.20 4.64
CA PHE A 52 3.27 -5.03 3.21
C PHE A 52 2.96 -6.29 2.41
N ILE A 53 3.31 -7.46 2.93
CA ILE A 53 3.06 -8.75 2.29
C ILE A 53 1.56 -9.01 2.21
N LEU A 54 0.82 -8.84 3.30
CA LEU A 54 -0.63 -9.04 3.34
C LEU A 54 -1.34 -8.10 2.35
N PHE A 55 -0.91 -6.84 2.30
CA PHE A 55 -1.45 -5.87 1.34
C PHE A 55 -1.11 -6.24 -0.11
N SER A 56 0.09 -6.77 -0.35
CA SER A 56 0.53 -7.24 -1.66
C SER A 56 -0.27 -8.46 -2.14
N VAL A 57 -0.63 -9.37 -1.23
CA VAL A 57 -1.57 -10.47 -1.54
C VAL A 57 -2.91 -9.91 -1.98
N TRP A 58 -3.42 -8.88 -1.30
CA TRP A 58 -4.66 -8.21 -1.71
C TRP A 58 -4.54 -7.54 -3.09
N ILE A 59 -3.43 -6.84 -3.38
CA ILE A 59 -3.15 -6.28 -4.72
C ILE A 59 -3.16 -7.39 -5.77
N GLY A 60 -2.44 -8.49 -5.54
CA GLY A 60 -2.36 -9.64 -6.45
C GLY A 60 -3.70 -10.33 -6.69
N PHE A 61 -4.57 -10.37 -5.68
CA PHE A 61 -5.93 -10.87 -5.81
C PHE A 61 -6.82 -9.92 -6.64
N ARG A 62 -6.76 -8.62 -6.34
CA ARG A 62 -7.65 -7.59 -6.89
C ARG A 62 -7.37 -7.26 -8.35
N GLU A 63 -6.11 -7.21 -8.75
CA GLU A 63 -5.72 -6.84 -10.11
C GLU A 63 -5.94 -7.99 -11.10
N ALA A 64 -6.62 -7.71 -12.22
CA ALA A 64 -6.80 -8.70 -13.29
C ALA A 64 -5.47 -8.97 -14.02
N ASN A 65 -4.67 -7.92 -14.22
CA ASN A 65 -3.40 -8.00 -14.94
C ASN A 65 -2.25 -8.29 -13.98
N LYS A 66 -1.66 -9.48 -14.10
CA LYS A 66 -0.54 -9.94 -13.26
C LYS A 66 0.70 -9.06 -13.35
N TRP A 67 0.96 -8.43 -14.50
CA TRP A 67 2.08 -7.50 -14.66
C TRP A 67 1.87 -6.21 -13.87
N ILE A 68 0.66 -5.65 -13.94
CA ILE A 68 0.30 -4.46 -13.16
C ILE A 68 0.37 -4.79 -11.66
N ALA A 69 -0.13 -5.96 -11.25
CA ALA A 69 0.00 -6.44 -9.88
C ALA A 69 1.46 -6.52 -9.44
N ALA A 70 2.33 -7.13 -10.25
CA ALA A 70 3.75 -7.27 -9.94
C ALA A 70 4.44 -5.91 -9.75
N VAL A 71 4.15 -4.93 -10.61
CA VAL A 71 4.68 -3.55 -10.47
C VAL A 71 4.23 -2.95 -9.14
N TRP A 72 2.96 -3.03 -8.79
CA TRP A 72 2.46 -2.51 -7.51
C TRP A 72 3.06 -3.22 -6.30
N ILE A 73 3.26 -4.54 -6.37
CA ILE A 73 3.88 -5.32 -5.29
C ILE A 73 5.35 -4.90 -5.11
N VAL A 74 6.11 -4.74 -6.20
CA VAL A 74 7.50 -4.25 -6.12
C VAL A 74 7.52 -2.85 -5.49
N LEU A 75 6.67 -1.94 -5.96
CA LEU A 75 6.55 -0.59 -5.39
C LEU A 75 6.13 -0.61 -3.91
N MET A 76 5.31 -1.58 -3.49
CA MET A 76 4.88 -1.75 -2.10
C MET A 76 6.05 -2.23 -1.23
N MET A 77 6.86 -3.16 -1.71
CA MET A 77 8.03 -3.66 -0.98
C MET A 77 9.14 -2.62 -0.84
N THR A 78 9.21 -1.65 -1.76
CA THR A 78 10.27 -0.62 -1.74
C THR A 78 9.84 0.70 -1.09
N LEU A 79 8.60 1.16 -1.34
CA LEU A 79 8.11 2.47 -0.89
C LEU A 79 7.05 2.35 0.22
N GLY A 80 6.61 1.13 0.55
CA GLY A 80 5.70 0.87 1.65
C GLY A 80 4.37 1.62 1.54
N PHE A 81 3.97 2.27 2.62
CA PHE A 81 2.67 2.94 2.72
C PHE A 81 2.51 4.18 1.81
N PHE A 82 3.59 4.70 1.23
CA PHE A 82 3.46 5.66 0.13
C PHE A 82 2.72 5.01 -1.05
N THR A 83 3.19 3.83 -1.47
CA THR A 83 2.57 3.06 -2.55
C THR A 83 1.17 2.61 -2.17
N ALA A 84 0.95 2.13 -0.94
CA ALA A 84 -0.39 1.74 -0.49
C ALA A 84 -1.39 2.91 -0.58
N SER A 85 -1.00 4.10 -0.11
CA SER A 85 -1.84 5.30 -0.13
C SER A 85 -2.16 5.71 -1.57
N LEU A 86 -1.15 5.74 -2.44
CA LEU A 86 -1.32 6.05 -3.86
C LEU A 86 -2.24 5.04 -4.55
N TYR A 87 -1.98 3.75 -4.35
CA TYR A 87 -2.77 2.67 -4.94
C TYR A 87 -4.23 2.76 -4.50
N VAL A 88 -4.50 2.85 -3.19
CA VAL A 88 -5.87 2.98 -2.67
C VAL A 88 -6.55 4.22 -3.23
N LEU A 89 -5.86 5.36 -3.28
CA LEU A 89 -6.41 6.59 -3.82
C LEU A 89 -6.84 6.42 -5.28
N LEU A 90 -5.93 5.93 -6.14
CA LEU A 90 -6.21 5.70 -7.56
C LEU A 90 -7.39 4.75 -7.75
N LYS A 91 -7.43 3.66 -6.98
CA LYS A 91 -8.49 2.67 -7.08
C LYS A 91 -9.82 3.17 -6.57
N LEU A 92 -9.86 4.00 -5.52
CA LEU A 92 -11.07 4.66 -5.06
C LEU A 92 -11.63 5.65 -6.09
N TYR A 93 -10.78 6.31 -6.88
CA TYR A 93 -11.24 7.14 -8.00
C TYR A 93 -11.75 6.30 -9.16
N GLN A 94 -11.09 5.19 -9.51
CA GLN A 94 -11.51 4.29 -10.57
C GLN A 94 -12.81 3.54 -10.26
N SER A 95 -13.12 3.31 -8.99
CA SER A 95 -14.31 2.55 -8.58
C SER A 95 -15.62 3.33 -8.64
N ASP A 96 -15.59 4.63 -8.97
CA ASP A 96 -16.77 5.48 -9.17
C ASP A 96 -17.87 5.35 -8.09
N GLY A 97 -17.46 5.21 -6.82
CA GLY A 97 -18.38 5.07 -5.68
C GLY A 97 -18.80 3.65 -5.32
N ASP A 98 -18.47 2.64 -6.13
CA ASP A 98 -18.81 1.24 -5.88
C ASP A 98 -17.73 0.49 -5.05
N TRP A 99 -18.10 0.11 -3.83
CA TRP A 99 -17.23 -0.62 -2.91
C TRP A 99 -16.85 -2.01 -3.40
N LEU A 100 -17.72 -2.69 -4.15
CA LEU A 100 -17.40 -4.02 -4.68
C LEU A 100 -16.30 -3.92 -5.73
N THR A 101 -16.39 -2.94 -6.63
CA THR A 101 -15.33 -2.67 -7.61
C THR A 101 -14.03 -2.26 -6.92
N PHE A 102 -14.11 -1.51 -5.81
CA PHE A 102 -12.92 -1.15 -5.04
C PHE A 102 -12.22 -2.37 -4.45
N PHE A 103 -12.92 -3.25 -3.72
CA PHE A 103 -12.28 -4.37 -3.04
C PHE A 103 -11.94 -5.54 -3.94
N LEU A 104 -12.82 -5.88 -4.90
CA LEU A 104 -12.68 -7.07 -5.74
C LEU A 104 -11.97 -6.78 -7.06
N GLY A 105 -11.98 -5.52 -7.52
CA GLY A 105 -11.37 -5.14 -8.79
C GLY A 105 -11.84 -6.05 -9.92
N GLY A 106 -10.87 -6.63 -10.64
CA GLY A 106 -11.12 -7.51 -11.79
C GLY A 106 -11.74 -8.87 -11.44
N LYS A 107 -11.93 -9.20 -10.16
CA LYS A 107 -12.59 -10.43 -9.71
C LYS A 107 -14.09 -10.26 -9.45
N LYS A 108 -14.60 -9.03 -9.50
CA LYS A 108 -15.99 -8.73 -9.13
C LYS A 108 -16.99 -9.60 -9.90
N GLU A 109 -16.96 -9.57 -11.22
CA GLU A 109 -17.93 -10.27 -12.08
C GLU A 109 -17.88 -11.78 -11.87
N THR A 110 -16.69 -12.38 -11.97
CA THR A 110 -16.50 -13.83 -11.79
C THR A 110 -16.95 -14.35 -10.41
N LEU A 111 -16.84 -13.53 -9.36
CA LEU A 111 -17.23 -13.93 -8.01
C LEU A 111 -18.73 -13.73 -7.74
N LEU A 112 -19.36 -12.77 -8.40
CA LEU A 112 -20.81 -12.56 -8.31
C LEU A 112 -21.56 -13.64 -9.11
N GLU A 113 -21.06 -14.03 -10.28
CA GLU A 113 -21.63 -15.11 -11.10
C GLU A 113 -21.62 -16.47 -10.37
N LYS A 114 -20.55 -16.78 -9.63
CA LYS A 114 -20.46 -18.04 -8.86
C LYS A 114 -21.41 -18.12 -7.66
N ARG A 115 -22.13 -17.05 -7.33
CA ARG A 115 -23.04 -16.97 -6.18
C ARG A 115 -24.52 -16.94 -6.58
N GLY A 116 -24.84 -16.75 -7.86
CA GLY A 116 -26.20 -16.82 -8.40
C GLY A 116 -26.52 -18.22 -8.89
#